data_AF-D2TEC4-F1
#
_entry.id   AF-D2TEC4-F1
#
_cell.length_a   1.000
_cell.length_b   1.000
_cell.length_c   1.000
_cell.angle_alpha   90.00
_cell.angle_beta   90.00
_cell.angle_gamma   90.00
#
_symmetry.space_group_name_H-M   'P 1'
#
loop_
_entity.id
_entity.type
_entity.pdbx_description
1 polymer ?
#
loop_
_entity_poly.entity_id
_entity_poly.type
_entity_poly.pdbx_seq_one_letter_code
_entity_poly.pdbx_strand_id
1 'polypeptide(L)'
;MIFYYSGGSEKDLQWQDIEQKMLDFFCSTDENIKFPNLNMIKKTLRGVFSGVNAETLICLHLASFLPDRNEYESKNLLNYLYDELRTFENNFAEYIRSIINDDYESKACNLLLAMVEASSIPHISDKVFSFNYTNPFKDQLKIINVHGTVKENNIIFGIDQENVDPTKDIYRFTKTFRQMTETKLAVTYQENILPDKEEIDEIVFFGHSLSTLDYSYFQTIFDHYELYQSKIRLVFYYKKYGDYTREDMELDLAQKISKMLYTYSPSIDNPKKGKNLLHKLLLEKRLIIEEIR
;
A
#
# COMPACT_ATOMS: atom_id res chain seq x y z
N MET A 1 -1.38 -9.01 17.22
CA MET A 1 -0.81 -8.35 18.41
C MET A 1 0.64 -7.91 18.23
N ILE A 2 1.55 -8.77 17.74
CA ILE A 2 2.99 -8.46 17.68
C ILE A 2 3.34 -7.28 16.76
N PHE A 3 2.74 -7.18 15.57
CA PHE A 3 2.94 -6.03 14.67
C PHE A 3 2.30 -4.72 15.16
N TYR A 4 1.45 -4.77 16.18
CA TYR A 4 0.67 -3.63 16.67
C TYR A 4 1.26 -3.04 17.95
N TYR A 5 2.12 -3.79 18.64
CA TYR A 5 2.78 -3.27 19.82
C TYR A 5 3.95 -2.39 19.39
N SER A 6 3.73 -1.07 19.37
CA SER A 6 4.79 -0.07 19.38
C SER A 6 4.90 0.46 20.80
N GLY A 7 5.98 0.15 21.52
CA GLY A 7 6.20 0.80 22.81
C GLY A 7 6.43 2.30 22.62
N GLY A 8 5.89 3.11 23.52
CA GLY A 8 6.00 4.56 23.44
C GLY A 8 4.88 5.28 24.17
N SER A 9 5.13 6.53 24.56
CA SER A 9 4.14 7.43 25.17
C SER A 9 3.17 8.05 24.14
N GLU A 10 3.43 7.86 22.84
CA GLU A 10 2.58 8.37 21.77
C GLU A 10 1.40 7.43 21.54
N LYS A 11 0.20 7.99 21.68
CA LYS A 11 -1.08 7.29 21.82
C LYS A 11 -1.77 6.94 20.50
N ASP A 12 -1.12 7.10 19.35
CA ASP A 12 -1.79 6.90 18.06
C ASP A 12 -1.44 5.55 17.45
N LEU A 13 -2.05 4.49 17.99
CA LEU A 13 -2.13 3.19 17.32
C LEU A 13 -3.08 3.29 16.12
N GLN A 14 -2.59 3.87 15.04
CA GLN A 14 -3.30 3.96 13.78
C GLN A 14 -3.13 2.64 13.01
N TRP A 15 -4.25 2.04 12.60
CA TRP A 15 -4.25 0.75 11.90
C TRP A 15 -3.58 0.88 10.52
N GLN A 16 -3.67 2.06 9.90
CA GLN A 16 -3.10 2.33 8.59
C GLN A 16 -1.56 2.25 8.55
N ASP A 17 -0.88 2.31 9.71
CA ASP A 17 0.58 2.21 9.79
C ASP A 17 1.07 0.76 9.90
N ILE A 18 0.18 -0.24 9.83
CA ILE A 18 0.53 -1.65 10.02
C ILE A 18 1.67 -2.11 9.12
N GLU A 19 1.66 -1.72 7.85
CA GLU A 19 2.68 -2.14 6.88
C GLU A 19 4.04 -1.51 7.19
N GLN A 20 4.07 -0.24 7.60
CA GLN A 20 5.30 0.40 8.06
C GLN A 20 5.83 -0.29 9.32
N LYS A 21 4.96 -0.61 10.28
CA LYS A 21 5.34 -1.33 11.51
C LYS A 21 5.86 -2.73 11.21
N MET A 22 5.27 -3.43 10.24
CA MET A 22 5.80 -4.72 9.77
C MET A 22 7.19 -4.55 9.17
N LEU A 23 7.41 -3.52 8.34
CA LEU A 23 8.71 -3.24 7.74
C LEU A 23 9.76 -2.99 8.81
N ASP A 24 9.44 -2.13 9.78
CA ASP A 24 10.34 -1.82 10.90
C ASP A 24 10.62 -3.09 11.74
N PHE A 25 9.58 -3.88 12.04
CA PHE A 25 9.71 -5.12 12.80
C PHE A 25 10.62 -6.15 12.11
N PHE A 26 10.53 -6.28 10.79
CA PHE A 26 11.28 -7.28 10.03
C PHE A 26 12.68 -6.82 9.62
N CYS A 27 12.82 -5.55 9.25
CA CYS A 27 13.99 -5.04 8.53
C CYS A 27 14.82 -4.03 9.32
N SER A 28 14.38 -3.56 10.49
CA SER A 28 15.17 -2.62 11.27
C SER A 28 16.52 -3.23 11.70
N THR A 29 17.57 -2.46 11.48
CA THR A 29 18.94 -2.76 11.91
C THR A 29 19.39 -1.88 13.08
N ASP A 30 18.56 -0.95 13.53
CA ASP A 30 18.91 -0.04 14.64
C ASP A 30 18.74 -0.78 15.97
N GLU A 31 19.81 -0.81 16.77
CA GLU A 31 19.84 -1.49 18.07
C GLU A 31 19.22 -0.65 19.20
N ASN A 32 19.00 0.66 18.99
CA ASN A 32 18.44 1.59 19.99
C ASN A 32 16.93 1.81 19.84
N ILE A 33 16.26 1.00 19.02
CA ILE A 33 14.84 1.14 18.74
C ILE A 33 13.95 0.84 19.95
N LYS A 34 12.85 1.58 20.06
CA LYS A 34 11.82 1.42 21.09
C LYS A 34 10.58 0.70 20.53
N PHE A 35 10.80 -0.36 19.76
CA PHE A 35 9.73 -1.22 19.25
C PHE A 35 10.21 -2.67 19.15
N PRO A 36 9.30 -3.66 19.17
CA PRO A 36 9.66 -5.06 18.97
C PRO A 36 10.22 -5.28 17.58
N ASN A 37 11.25 -6.11 17.46
CA ASN A 37 11.78 -6.53 16.16
C ASN A 37 12.11 -8.02 16.15
N LEU A 38 12.06 -8.61 14.95
CA LEU A 38 12.24 -10.04 14.76
C LEU A 38 13.62 -10.54 15.23
N ASN A 39 14.67 -9.73 15.06
CA ASN A 39 16.03 -10.10 15.44
C ASN A 39 16.16 -10.24 16.96
N MET A 40 15.63 -9.29 17.72
CA MET A 40 15.62 -9.35 19.19
C MET A 40 14.74 -10.49 19.69
N ILE A 41 13.57 -10.74 19.09
CA ILE A 41 12.75 -11.90 19.44
C ILE A 41 13.51 -13.21 19.23
N LYS A 42 14.18 -13.38 18.08
CA LYS A 42 14.99 -14.57 17.79
C LYS A 42 16.17 -14.71 18.76
N LYS A 43 16.80 -13.62 19.20
CA LYS A 43 17.84 -13.63 20.26
C LYS A 43 17.25 -14.13 21.59
N THR A 44 16.11 -13.59 22.01
CA THR A 44 15.43 -13.99 23.26
C THR A 44 15.02 -15.46 23.25
N LEU A 45 14.46 -15.96 22.14
CA LEU A 45 14.07 -17.38 21.99
C LEU A 45 15.27 -18.34 22.00
N ARG A 46 16.50 -17.85 21.78
CA ARG A 46 17.74 -18.63 21.94
C ARG A 46 18.34 -18.51 23.35
N GLY A 47 17.64 -17.86 24.27
CA GLY A 47 18.09 -17.63 25.65
C GLY A 47 19.02 -16.42 25.83
N VAL A 48 19.14 -15.54 24.83
CA VAL A 48 19.97 -14.32 24.91
C VAL A 48 19.09 -13.11 25.20
N PHE A 49 19.20 -12.58 26.42
CA PHE A 49 18.41 -11.43 26.91
C PHE A 49 19.20 -10.11 26.94
N SER A 50 20.53 -10.17 26.87
CA SER A 50 21.37 -8.98 26.87
C SER A 50 21.14 -8.13 25.62
N GLY A 51 20.85 -6.83 25.79
CA GLY A 51 20.62 -5.90 24.68
C GLY A 51 19.25 -6.04 24.00
N VAL A 52 18.30 -6.76 24.62
CA VAL A 52 16.91 -6.82 24.17
C VAL A 52 16.14 -5.66 24.80
N ASN A 53 15.43 -4.88 23.98
CA ASN A 53 14.63 -3.77 24.48
C ASN A 53 13.39 -4.23 25.27
N ALA A 54 12.87 -3.35 26.12
CA ALA A 54 11.72 -3.65 26.97
C ALA A 54 10.48 -3.99 26.12
N GLU A 55 10.34 -3.35 24.96
CA GLU A 55 9.21 -3.52 24.06
C GLU A 55 9.13 -4.94 23.50
N THR A 56 10.27 -5.52 23.12
CA THR A 56 10.36 -6.91 22.68
C THR A 56 9.97 -7.86 23.82
N LEU A 57 10.44 -7.60 25.04
CA LEU A 57 10.12 -8.43 26.19
C LEU A 57 8.63 -8.37 26.55
N ILE A 58 8.04 -7.17 26.54
CA ILE A 58 6.59 -6.99 26.76
C ILE A 58 5.79 -7.68 25.66
N CYS A 59 6.19 -7.53 24.40
CA CYS A 59 5.54 -8.18 23.27
C CYS A 59 5.54 -9.71 23.41
N LEU A 60 6.68 -10.31 23.80
CA LEU A 60 6.78 -11.74 24.10
C LEU A 60 5.96 -12.15 25.32
N HIS A 61 5.94 -11.33 26.37
CA HIS A 61 5.10 -11.56 27.54
C HIS A 61 3.62 -11.58 27.15
N LEU A 62 3.13 -10.57 26.42
CA LEU A 62 1.75 -10.52 25.94
C LEU A 62 1.39 -11.70 25.03
N ALA A 63 2.32 -12.12 24.16
CA ALA A 63 2.12 -13.28 23.29
C ALA A 63 1.83 -14.57 24.09
N SER A 64 2.40 -14.71 25.30
CA SER A 64 2.17 -15.88 26.17
C SER A 64 0.77 -15.97 26.78
N PHE A 65 0.00 -14.87 26.78
CA PHE A 65 -1.39 -14.84 27.29
C PHE A 65 -2.45 -14.97 26.20
N LEU A 66 -2.06 -15.11 24.93
CA LEU A 66 -3.02 -15.28 23.85
C LEU A 66 -3.62 -16.69 23.89
N PRO A 67 -4.97 -16.82 23.95
CA PRO A 67 -5.64 -18.11 24.02
C PRO A 67 -5.38 -18.96 22.77
N ASP A 68 -5.35 -20.28 22.94
CA ASP A 68 -5.19 -21.31 21.89
C ASP A 68 -3.84 -21.32 21.14
N ARG A 69 -2.79 -20.75 21.73
CA ARG A 69 -1.47 -20.67 21.08
C ARG A 69 -0.42 -21.39 21.91
N ASN A 70 -0.11 -22.62 21.50
CA ASN A 70 1.00 -23.40 22.05
C ASN A 70 2.29 -22.56 22.06
N GLU A 71 3.19 -22.85 23.00
CA GLU A 71 4.47 -22.14 23.16
C GLU A 71 5.18 -21.86 21.82
N TYR A 72 5.66 -20.64 21.68
CA TYR A 72 6.31 -20.13 20.47
C TYR A 72 7.70 -20.72 20.31
N GLU A 73 7.80 -21.91 19.73
CA GLU A 73 9.09 -22.42 19.32
C GLU A 73 9.67 -21.54 18.20
N SER A 74 10.98 -21.27 18.23
CA SER A 74 11.69 -20.47 17.20
C SER A 74 11.43 -20.97 15.77
N LYS A 75 11.13 -22.26 15.59
CA LYS A 75 10.83 -22.88 14.29
C LYS A 75 9.45 -22.49 13.73
N ASN A 76 8.50 -22.09 14.59
CA ASN A 76 7.13 -21.77 14.23
C ASN A 76 6.81 -20.26 14.30
N LEU A 77 7.75 -19.43 14.79
CA LEU A 77 7.55 -18.00 14.99
C LEU A 77 7.02 -17.29 13.74
N LEU A 78 7.61 -17.53 12.57
CA LEU A 78 7.14 -16.88 11.36
C LEU A 78 5.72 -17.33 10.99
N ASN A 79 5.39 -18.61 11.15
CA ASN A 79 4.06 -19.15 10.84
C ASN A 79 3.01 -18.49 11.71
N TYR A 80 3.30 -18.40 12.99
CA TYR A 80 2.49 -17.63 13.93
C TYR A 80 2.29 -16.18 13.48
N LEU A 81 3.36 -15.46 13.12
CA LEU A 81 3.26 -14.06 12.70
C LEU A 81 2.42 -13.90 11.44
N TYR A 82 2.45 -14.89 10.55
CA TYR A 82 1.68 -14.90 9.34
C TYR A 82 0.19 -15.18 9.61
N ASP A 83 -0.13 -16.09 10.53
CA ASP A 83 -1.49 -16.34 11.00
C ASP A 83 -2.08 -15.12 11.74
N GLU A 84 -1.24 -14.38 12.49
CA GLU A 84 -1.63 -13.10 13.09
C GLU A 84 -2.03 -12.06 12.05
N LEU A 85 -1.25 -11.93 10.98
CA LEU A 85 -1.55 -10.99 9.90
C LEU A 85 -2.88 -11.35 9.20
N ARG A 86 -3.10 -12.64 8.93
CA ARG A 86 -4.34 -13.14 8.35
C ARG A 86 -5.55 -12.96 9.26
N THR A 87 -5.36 -13.12 10.57
CA THR A 87 -6.42 -12.85 11.55
C THR A 87 -6.80 -11.37 11.52
N PHE A 88 -5.83 -10.48 11.44
CA PHE A 88 -6.12 -9.05 11.27
C PHE A 88 -6.84 -8.76 9.97
N GLU A 89 -6.40 -9.34 8.86
CA GLU A 89 -7.06 -9.18 7.56
C GLU A 89 -8.52 -9.59 7.60
N ASN A 90 -8.83 -10.72 8.24
CA ASN A 90 -10.21 -11.16 8.40
C ASN A 90 -11.03 -10.15 9.23
N ASN A 91 -10.50 -9.68 10.36
CA ASN A 91 -11.17 -8.69 11.20
C ASN A 91 -11.36 -7.35 10.47
N PHE A 92 -10.35 -6.92 9.71
CA PHE A 92 -10.41 -5.70 8.91
C PHE A 92 -11.43 -5.84 7.78
N ALA A 93 -11.49 -7.00 7.11
CA ALA A 93 -12.50 -7.28 6.11
C ALA A 93 -13.92 -7.25 6.70
N GLU A 94 -14.12 -7.81 7.89
CA GLU A 94 -15.40 -7.73 8.62
C GLU A 94 -15.79 -6.28 8.94
N TYR A 95 -14.83 -5.49 9.44
CA TYR A 95 -15.04 -4.06 9.67
C TYR A 95 -15.46 -3.33 8.39
N ILE A 96 -14.73 -3.51 7.30
CA ILE A 96 -15.07 -2.89 6.01
C ILE A 96 -16.47 -3.33 5.54
N ARG A 97 -16.82 -4.60 5.64
CA ARG A 97 -18.19 -5.08 5.32
C ARG A 97 -19.26 -4.41 6.16
N SER A 98 -18.97 -4.11 7.42
CA SER A 98 -19.94 -3.48 8.35
C SER A 98 -20.24 -2.02 8.00
N ILE A 99 -19.36 -1.34 7.26
CA ILE A 99 -19.51 0.08 6.91
C ILE A 99 -19.92 0.32 5.44
N ILE A 100 -19.86 -0.70 4.58
CA ILE A 100 -20.34 -0.60 3.19
C ILE A 100 -21.87 -0.49 3.17
N ASN A 101 -22.38 0.48 2.41
CA ASN A 101 -23.80 0.68 2.17
C ASN A 101 -24.05 1.22 0.74
N ASP A 102 -25.33 1.29 0.33
CA ASP A 102 -25.71 1.74 -1.02
C ASP A 102 -25.32 3.21 -1.31
N ASP A 103 -25.25 4.04 -0.28
CA ASP A 103 -24.81 5.43 -0.37
C ASP A 103 -23.31 5.51 -0.73
N TYR A 104 -22.47 4.64 -0.16
CA TYR A 104 -21.07 4.50 -0.53
C TYR A 104 -20.88 4.10 -1.99
N GLU A 105 -21.61 3.08 -2.47
CA GLU A 105 -21.50 2.63 -3.87
C GLU A 105 -21.90 3.75 -4.84
N SER A 106 -23.02 4.42 -4.56
CA SER A 106 -23.52 5.52 -5.39
C SER A 106 -22.52 6.69 -5.42
N LYS A 107 -21.95 7.06 -4.27
CA LYS A 107 -20.92 8.11 -4.18
C LYS A 107 -19.65 7.75 -4.93
N ALA A 108 -19.18 6.50 -4.84
CA ALA A 108 -18.01 6.04 -5.57
C ALA A 108 -18.22 6.05 -7.09
N CYS A 109 -19.39 5.60 -7.56
CA CYS A 109 -19.76 5.67 -8.97
C CYS A 109 -19.80 7.12 -9.49
N ASN A 110 -20.49 8.02 -8.78
CA ASN A 110 -20.58 9.42 -9.18
C ASN A 110 -19.21 10.10 -9.22
N LEU A 111 -18.35 9.78 -8.24
CA LEU A 111 -16.99 10.30 -8.19
C LEU A 111 -16.15 9.82 -9.38
N LEU A 112 -16.23 8.53 -9.73
CA LEU A 112 -15.52 8.00 -10.89
C LEU A 112 -16.01 8.67 -12.18
N LEU A 113 -17.32 8.76 -12.38
CA LEU A 113 -17.91 9.42 -13.55
C LEU A 113 -17.46 10.87 -13.69
N ALA A 114 -17.34 11.59 -12.58
CA ALA A 114 -16.84 12.96 -12.57
C ALA A 114 -15.34 13.04 -12.91
N MET A 115 -14.51 12.06 -12.53
CA MET A 115 -13.08 12.02 -12.90
C MET A 115 -12.84 11.73 -14.37
N VAL A 116 -13.63 10.82 -14.96
CA VAL A 116 -13.44 10.39 -16.37
C VAL A 116 -14.39 11.08 -17.36
N GLU A 117 -15.16 12.06 -16.88
CA GLU A 117 -16.16 12.80 -17.66
C GLU A 117 -17.15 11.91 -18.44
N ALA A 118 -17.47 10.73 -17.90
CA ALA A 118 -18.34 9.75 -18.55
C ALA A 118 -19.82 9.89 -18.12
N SER A 119 -20.73 9.52 -19.03
CA SER A 119 -22.17 9.56 -18.77
C SER A 119 -22.69 8.39 -17.93
N SER A 120 -22.01 7.24 -17.96
CA SER A 120 -22.38 6.05 -17.19
C SER A 120 -21.20 5.09 -17.04
N ILE A 121 -21.22 4.27 -15.99
CA ILE A 121 -20.13 3.33 -15.64
C ILE A 121 -19.81 2.34 -16.78
N PRO A 122 -20.79 1.75 -17.47
CA PRO A 122 -20.51 0.83 -18.59
C PRO A 122 -19.83 1.47 -19.81
N HIS A 123 -19.81 2.80 -19.90
CA HIS A 123 -19.12 3.52 -20.99
C HIS A 123 -17.66 3.85 -20.66
N ILE A 124 -17.18 3.49 -19.47
CA ILE A 124 -15.80 3.72 -19.07
C ILE A 124 -14.92 2.66 -19.74
N SER A 125 -14.01 3.10 -20.61
CA SER A 125 -12.99 2.26 -21.23
C SER A 125 -11.67 2.23 -20.45
N ASP A 126 -11.52 3.12 -19.45
CA ASP A 126 -10.31 3.25 -18.66
C ASP A 126 -9.98 1.99 -17.85
N LYS A 127 -8.67 1.72 -17.69
CA LYS A 127 -8.20 0.69 -16.77
C LYS A 127 -8.10 1.27 -15.37
N VAL A 128 -8.93 0.75 -14.47
CA VAL A 128 -8.98 1.20 -13.08
C VAL A 128 -8.20 0.24 -12.18
N PHE A 129 -7.14 0.75 -11.56
CA PHE A 129 -6.42 0.08 -10.48
C PHE A 129 -6.97 0.56 -9.14
N SER A 130 -7.56 -0.34 -8.37
CA SER A 130 -8.06 -0.05 -7.03
C SER A 130 -7.11 -0.60 -5.98
N PHE A 131 -6.54 0.32 -5.20
CA PHE A 131 -5.82 0.03 -3.96
C PHE A 131 -6.78 -0.09 -2.76
N ASN A 132 -8.08 0.11 -2.99
CA ASN A 132 -9.11 -0.12 -1.98
C ASN A 132 -9.51 -1.59 -1.93
N TYR A 133 -10.02 -2.00 -0.76
CA TYR A 133 -10.45 -3.36 -0.46
C TYR A 133 -11.89 -3.68 -0.92
N THR A 134 -12.52 -2.76 -1.66
CA THR A 134 -13.91 -2.86 -2.11
C THR A 134 -14.00 -2.81 -3.63
N ASN A 135 -15.14 -3.24 -4.18
CA ASN A 135 -15.49 -3.03 -5.58
C ASN A 135 -16.91 -2.44 -5.66
N PRO A 136 -17.06 -1.10 -5.57
CA PRO A 136 -18.37 -0.46 -5.61
C PRO A 136 -19.04 -0.52 -6.98
N PHE A 137 -18.29 -0.85 -8.04
CA PHE A 137 -18.78 -0.89 -9.43
C PHE A 137 -19.36 -2.25 -9.82
N LYS A 138 -19.20 -3.26 -8.96
CA LYS A 138 -19.71 -4.63 -9.17
C LYS A 138 -19.27 -5.16 -10.54
N ASP A 139 -20.23 -5.57 -11.37
CA ASP A 139 -20.00 -6.12 -12.70
C ASP A 139 -20.14 -5.07 -13.82
N GLN A 140 -20.42 -3.80 -13.47
CA GLN A 140 -20.59 -2.71 -14.45
C GLN A 140 -19.26 -2.20 -15.01
N LEU A 141 -18.18 -2.35 -14.24
CA LEU A 141 -16.83 -1.97 -14.64
C LEU A 141 -15.83 -2.99 -14.09
N LYS A 142 -14.99 -3.51 -14.97
CA LYS A 142 -13.89 -4.39 -14.59
C LYS A 142 -12.76 -3.54 -14.01
N ILE A 143 -12.53 -3.66 -12.70
CA ILE A 143 -11.41 -3.02 -12.00
C ILE A 143 -10.38 -4.06 -11.57
N ILE A 144 -9.14 -3.61 -11.39
CA ILE A 144 -8.04 -4.42 -10.86
C ILE A 144 -7.85 -4.09 -9.38
N ASN A 145 -8.31 -4.97 -8.50
CA ASN A 145 -8.08 -4.83 -7.05
C ASN A 145 -6.70 -5.38 -6.67
N VAL A 146 -5.71 -4.49 -6.55
CA VAL A 146 -4.30 -4.89 -6.36
C VAL A 146 -4.06 -5.60 -5.03
N HIS A 147 -4.85 -5.29 -4.00
CA HIS A 147 -4.74 -5.88 -2.66
C HIS A 147 -5.87 -6.86 -2.33
N GLY A 148 -6.58 -7.38 -3.34
CA GLY A 148 -7.75 -8.24 -3.13
C GLY A 148 -8.99 -7.46 -2.70
N THR A 149 -10.07 -8.19 -2.41
CA THR A 149 -11.37 -7.60 -2.04
C THR A 149 -12.01 -8.29 -0.85
N VAL A 150 -12.79 -7.52 -0.08
CA VAL A 150 -13.61 -8.06 1.01
C VAL A 150 -14.69 -9.02 0.51
N LYS A 151 -15.13 -8.87 -0.75
CA LYS A 151 -16.11 -9.76 -1.38
C LYS A 151 -15.52 -11.17 -1.60
N GLU A 152 -14.28 -11.25 -2.03
CA GLU A 152 -13.57 -12.50 -2.30
C GLU A 152 -12.85 -13.06 -1.06
N ASN A 153 -12.87 -12.33 0.05
CA ASN A 153 -12.19 -12.70 1.31
C ASN A 153 -10.69 -13.01 1.10
N ASN A 154 -10.03 -12.21 0.26
CA ASN A 154 -8.63 -12.38 -0.13
C ASN A 154 -7.84 -11.08 0.01
N ILE A 155 -8.27 -10.17 0.91
CA ILE A 155 -7.52 -8.95 1.13
C ILE A 155 -6.13 -9.27 1.69
N ILE A 156 -5.14 -8.50 1.27
CA ILE A 156 -3.76 -8.68 1.71
C ILE A 156 -3.15 -7.36 2.18
N PHE A 157 -2.43 -7.42 3.28
CA PHE A 157 -1.47 -6.43 3.74
C PHE A 157 -0.05 -6.96 3.55
N GLY A 158 0.91 -6.08 3.33
CA GLY A 158 2.28 -6.52 3.22
C GLY A 158 3.27 -5.39 3.08
N ILE A 159 4.54 -5.72 3.19
CA ILE A 159 5.62 -4.76 2.97
C ILE A 159 6.05 -4.76 1.51
N ASP A 160 6.66 -3.66 1.06
CA ASP A 160 7.32 -3.64 -0.24
C ASP A 160 8.53 -4.59 -0.25
N GLN A 161 8.75 -5.25 -1.39
CA GLN A 161 9.81 -6.23 -1.58
C GLN A 161 11.23 -5.65 -1.65
N GLU A 162 11.38 -4.35 -1.93
CA GLU A 162 12.67 -3.71 -2.24
C GLU A 162 13.74 -3.99 -1.16
N ASN A 163 13.32 -4.00 0.11
CA ASN A 163 14.22 -4.18 1.26
C ASN A 163 14.26 -5.62 1.81
N VAL A 164 13.67 -6.60 1.10
CA VAL A 164 13.52 -7.98 1.59
C VAL A 164 14.17 -8.97 0.64
N ASP A 165 15.18 -9.67 1.14
CA ASP A 165 15.87 -10.75 0.42
C ASP A 165 14.89 -11.91 0.09
N PRO A 166 14.66 -12.23 -1.20
CA PRO A 166 13.74 -13.30 -1.63
C PRO A 166 14.10 -14.69 -1.12
N THR A 167 15.34 -14.92 -0.68
CA THR A 167 15.76 -16.21 -0.13
C THR A 167 15.36 -16.41 1.33
N LYS A 168 14.92 -15.35 2.01
CA LYS A 168 14.52 -15.41 3.43
C LYS A 168 13.04 -15.69 3.56
N ASP A 169 12.67 -16.50 4.56
CA ASP A 169 11.28 -16.83 4.88
C ASP A 169 10.37 -15.60 5.12
N ILE A 170 10.96 -14.46 5.55
CA ILE A 170 10.21 -13.21 5.73
C ILE A 170 9.68 -12.61 4.42
N TYR A 171 10.21 -13.05 3.26
CA TYR A 171 9.76 -12.59 1.94
C TYR A 171 8.28 -12.86 1.70
N ARG A 172 7.71 -13.87 2.38
CA ARG A 172 6.28 -14.19 2.29
C ARG A 172 5.34 -13.11 2.84
N PHE A 173 5.86 -12.14 3.59
CA PHE A 173 5.11 -10.99 4.08
C PHE A 173 5.12 -9.81 3.09
N THR A 174 5.81 -9.95 1.95
CA THR A 174 5.83 -8.91 0.91
C THR A 174 4.55 -8.93 0.08
N LYS A 175 4.09 -7.77 -0.38
CA LYS A 175 2.93 -7.67 -1.27
C LYS A 175 3.11 -8.53 -2.52
N THR A 176 4.29 -8.51 -3.13
CA THR A 176 4.62 -9.30 -4.33
C THR A 176 4.45 -10.81 -4.11
N PHE A 177 4.99 -11.37 -3.02
CA PHE A 177 4.83 -12.80 -2.73
C PHE A 177 3.36 -13.17 -2.48
N ARG A 178 2.65 -12.33 -1.75
CA ARG A 178 1.25 -12.56 -1.41
C ARG A 178 0.34 -12.43 -2.63
N GLN A 179 0.63 -11.50 -3.54
CA GLN A 179 -0.08 -11.42 -4.81
C GLN A 179 0.10 -12.67 -5.67
N MET A 180 1.33 -13.19 -5.72
CA MET A 180 1.66 -14.42 -6.45
C MET A 180 0.92 -15.64 -5.88
N THR A 181 0.67 -15.70 -4.56
CA THR A 181 0.20 -16.92 -3.89
C THR A 181 -1.26 -16.87 -3.42
N GLU A 182 -1.83 -15.68 -3.18
CA GLU A 182 -3.12 -15.52 -2.49
C GLU A 182 -4.18 -14.79 -3.33
N THR A 183 -3.82 -13.71 -4.03
CA THR A 183 -4.80 -12.91 -4.80
C THR A 183 -5.09 -13.49 -6.19
N LYS A 184 -4.28 -14.45 -6.65
CA LYS A 184 -4.41 -15.13 -7.95
C LYS A 184 -4.56 -14.16 -9.13
N LEU A 185 -3.99 -12.95 -9.05
CA LEU A 185 -4.12 -11.93 -10.11
C LEU A 185 -3.77 -12.50 -11.50
N ALA A 186 -2.71 -13.30 -11.61
CA ALA A 186 -2.30 -13.92 -12.88
C ALA A 186 -3.32 -14.94 -13.43
N VAL A 187 -4.15 -15.54 -12.58
CA VAL A 187 -5.25 -16.44 -12.99
C VAL A 187 -6.51 -15.64 -13.32
N THR A 188 -6.75 -14.56 -12.58
CA THR A 188 -7.94 -13.71 -12.70
C THR A 188 -7.88 -12.78 -13.93
N TYR A 189 -6.69 -12.31 -14.32
CA TYR A 189 -6.48 -11.41 -15.46
C TYR A 189 -5.72 -12.14 -16.57
N GLN A 190 -6.44 -12.57 -17.61
CA GLN A 190 -5.88 -13.23 -18.80
C GLN A 190 -5.27 -12.23 -19.82
N GLU A 191 -5.57 -10.94 -19.66
CA GLU A 191 -5.09 -9.86 -20.52
C GLU A 191 -3.97 -9.09 -19.83
N ASN A 192 -3.15 -8.38 -20.62
CA ASN A 192 -2.19 -7.42 -20.10
C ASN A 192 -2.91 -6.39 -19.22
N ILE A 193 -2.42 -6.26 -17.99
CA ILE A 193 -3.02 -5.41 -16.95
C ILE A 193 -2.79 -3.92 -17.30
N LEU A 194 -1.66 -3.61 -17.92
CA LEU A 194 -1.34 -2.27 -18.44
C LEU A 194 -1.61 -2.24 -19.95
N PRO A 195 -2.41 -1.27 -20.44
CA PRO A 195 -2.61 -1.01 -21.86
C PRO A 195 -1.32 -0.67 -22.60
N ASP A 196 -1.41 -0.69 -23.93
CA ASP A 196 -0.31 -0.29 -24.81
C ASP A 196 -0.01 1.21 -24.64
N LYS A 197 1.27 1.58 -24.82
CA LYS A 197 1.75 2.95 -24.56
C LYS A 197 1.03 3.99 -25.40
N GLU A 198 0.63 3.60 -26.60
CA GLU A 198 -0.03 4.44 -27.61
C GLU A 198 -1.52 4.67 -27.30
N GLU A 199 -2.11 3.88 -26.39
CA GLU A 199 -3.52 3.95 -26.00
C GLU A 199 -3.75 4.86 -24.79
N ILE A 200 -2.68 5.33 -24.14
CA ILE A 200 -2.75 6.06 -22.88
C ILE A 200 -2.22 7.48 -23.04
N ASP A 201 -3.12 8.44 -22.82
CA ASP A 201 -2.78 9.87 -22.78
C ASP A 201 -2.63 10.41 -21.34
N GLU A 202 -3.27 9.74 -20.36
CA GLU A 202 -3.35 10.21 -18.98
C GLU A 202 -3.27 9.07 -17.95
N ILE A 203 -2.70 9.38 -16.80
CA ILE A 203 -2.78 8.55 -15.59
C ILE A 203 -3.40 9.40 -14.49
N VAL A 204 -4.56 8.95 -14.02
CA VAL A 204 -5.36 9.65 -13.01
C VAL A 204 -5.18 9.00 -11.65
N PHE A 205 -4.95 9.82 -10.62
CA PHE A 205 -4.81 9.40 -9.23
C PHE A 205 -5.90 10.06 -8.39
N PHE A 206 -6.52 9.28 -7.50
CA PHE A 206 -7.46 9.81 -6.51
C PHE A 206 -7.38 9.02 -5.21
N GLY A 207 -7.34 9.74 -4.08
CA GLY A 207 -7.45 9.15 -2.74
C GLY A 207 -6.28 8.24 -2.32
N HIS A 208 -5.22 8.14 -3.13
CA HIS A 208 -4.04 7.34 -2.80
C HIS A 208 -3.09 8.14 -1.89
N SER A 209 -2.47 7.47 -0.92
CA SER A 209 -1.49 8.08 0.01
C SER A 209 -0.17 8.49 -0.66
N LEU A 210 0.07 7.95 -1.86
CA LEU A 210 1.36 7.92 -2.58
C LEU A 210 2.52 7.45 -1.67
N SER A 211 2.21 6.52 -0.76
CA SER A 211 3.16 5.97 0.20
C SER A 211 4.31 5.23 -0.48
N THR A 212 5.47 5.25 0.18
CA THR A 212 6.63 4.43 -0.22
C THR A 212 6.35 2.94 -0.15
N LEU A 213 5.33 2.51 0.62
CA LEU A 213 4.93 1.11 0.75
C LEU A 213 4.20 0.54 -0.49
N ASP A 214 3.79 1.42 -1.41
CA ASP A 214 3.18 1.07 -2.70
C ASP A 214 4.02 1.55 -3.88
N TYR A 215 5.27 1.98 -3.61
CA TYR A 215 6.09 2.65 -4.59
C TYR A 215 6.42 1.78 -5.80
N SER A 216 6.62 0.47 -5.61
CA SER A 216 6.92 -0.46 -6.71
C SER A 216 5.84 -0.51 -7.80
N TYR A 217 4.56 -0.24 -7.47
CA TYR A 217 3.51 -0.10 -8.49
C TYR A 217 3.72 1.14 -9.35
N PHE A 218 3.98 2.30 -8.72
CA PHE A 218 4.23 3.54 -9.45
C PHE A 218 5.46 3.43 -10.33
N GLN A 219 6.55 2.86 -9.81
CA GLN A 219 7.75 2.61 -10.59
C GLN A 219 7.43 1.75 -11.82
N THR A 220 6.75 0.61 -11.63
CA THR A 220 6.39 -0.30 -12.73
C THR A 220 5.53 0.39 -13.79
N ILE A 221 4.53 1.18 -13.37
CA ILE A 221 3.67 1.93 -14.28
C ILE A 221 4.47 2.99 -15.04
N PHE A 222 5.30 3.77 -14.36
CA PHE A 222 6.07 4.85 -14.99
C PHE A 222 7.17 4.33 -15.92
N ASP A 223 7.79 3.19 -15.58
CA ASP A 223 8.75 2.50 -16.44
C ASP A 223 8.06 1.90 -17.66
N HIS A 224 6.92 1.23 -17.48
CA HIS A 224 6.12 0.70 -18.59
C HIS A 224 5.72 1.79 -19.58
N TYR A 225 5.41 3.00 -19.12
CA TYR A 225 5.01 4.11 -20.00
C TYR A 225 6.13 5.08 -20.37
N GLU A 226 7.38 4.81 -19.98
CA GLU A 226 8.52 5.71 -20.20
C GLU A 226 8.20 7.17 -19.85
N LEU A 227 7.75 7.43 -18.62
CA LEU A 227 7.14 8.70 -18.19
C LEU A 227 7.95 9.94 -18.60
N TYR A 228 9.29 9.86 -18.60
CA TYR A 228 10.14 10.97 -18.98
C TYR A 228 10.09 11.27 -20.50
N GLN A 229 10.01 10.25 -21.34
CA GLN A 229 10.03 10.35 -22.81
C GLN A 229 8.63 10.52 -23.41
N SER A 230 7.59 10.04 -22.73
CA SER A 230 6.22 10.03 -23.23
C SER A 230 5.58 11.42 -23.27
N LYS A 231 4.31 11.49 -23.66
CA LYS A 231 3.46 12.71 -23.57
C LYS A 231 2.38 12.59 -22.49
N ILE A 232 2.39 11.49 -21.74
CA ILE A 232 1.37 11.18 -20.74
C ILE A 232 1.28 12.28 -19.68
N ARG A 233 0.04 12.65 -19.35
CA ARG A 233 -0.26 13.57 -18.25
C ARG A 233 -0.53 12.78 -16.97
N LEU A 234 -0.05 13.31 -15.85
CA LEU A 234 -0.39 12.84 -14.51
C LEU A 234 -1.42 13.81 -13.91
N VAL A 235 -2.61 13.31 -13.60
CA VAL A 235 -3.70 14.10 -13.01
C VAL A 235 -3.97 13.59 -11.62
N PHE A 236 -3.79 14.44 -10.61
CA PHE A 236 -4.03 14.10 -9.22
C PHE A 236 -5.27 14.82 -8.73
N TYR A 237 -6.38 14.09 -8.67
CA TYR A 237 -7.61 14.59 -8.10
C TYR A 237 -7.62 14.45 -6.57
N TYR A 238 -8.14 15.47 -5.90
CA TYR A 238 -8.45 15.43 -4.47
C TYR A 238 -9.86 15.94 -4.21
N LYS A 239 -10.45 15.55 -3.07
CA LYS A 239 -11.74 16.07 -2.61
C LYS A 239 -11.58 16.60 -1.21
N LYS A 240 -12.11 17.80 -0.95
CA LYS A 240 -12.08 18.41 0.38
C LYS A 240 -12.81 17.53 1.40
N TYR A 241 -12.20 17.36 2.57
CA TYR A 241 -12.71 16.59 3.70
C TYR A 241 -12.26 17.24 5.02
N GLY A 242 -13.06 17.07 6.07
CA GLY A 242 -12.79 17.67 7.38
C GLY A 242 -12.64 19.19 7.31
N ASP A 243 -11.80 19.72 8.19
CA ASP A 243 -11.53 21.16 8.32
C ASP A 243 -10.34 21.64 7.47
N TYR A 244 -9.74 20.75 6.67
CA TYR A 244 -8.60 21.09 5.81
C TYR A 244 -9.01 22.08 4.73
N THR A 245 -8.20 23.11 4.53
CA THR A 245 -8.37 24.08 3.44
C THR A 245 -7.96 23.45 2.10
N ARG A 246 -8.27 24.15 1.00
CA ARG A 246 -7.83 23.71 -0.33
C ARG A 246 -6.30 23.69 -0.39
N GLU A 247 -5.70 24.75 0.14
CA GLU A 247 -4.27 24.98 0.18
C GLU A 247 -3.54 23.90 0.99
N ASP A 248 -4.12 23.45 2.12
CA ASP A 248 -3.55 22.35 2.91
C ASP A 248 -3.47 21.05 2.10
N MET A 249 -4.53 20.73 1.36
CA MET A 249 -4.59 19.51 0.54
C MET A 249 -3.65 19.55 -0.65
N GLU A 250 -3.63 20.69 -1.35
CA GLU A 250 -2.72 20.87 -2.49
C GLU A 250 -1.26 20.82 -2.05
N LEU A 251 -0.93 21.40 -0.89
CA LEU A 251 0.42 21.35 -0.33
C LEU A 251 0.83 19.92 0.05
N ASP A 252 -0.02 19.20 0.78
CA ASP A 252 0.23 17.80 1.16
C ASP A 252 0.43 16.91 -0.08
N LEU A 253 -0.46 17.04 -1.06
CA LEU A 253 -0.41 16.29 -2.30
C LEU A 253 0.83 16.67 -3.13
N ALA A 254 1.19 17.94 -3.23
CA ALA A 254 2.40 18.40 -3.91
C ALA A 254 3.68 17.83 -3.27
N GLN A 255 3.73 17.76 -1.93
CA GLN A 255 4.86 17.14 -1.22
C GLN A 255 4.95 15.64 -1.51
N LYS A 256 3.83 14.93 -1.46
CA LYS A 256 3.74 13.49 -1.76
C LYS A 256 4.13 13.18 -3.20
N ILE A 257 3.61 13.93 -4.17
CA ILE A 257 3.97 13.81 -5.59
C ILE A 257 5.46 14.08 -5.80
N SER A 258 5.98 15.15 -5.19
CA SER A 258 7.40 15.50 -5.29
C SER A 258 8.30 14.37 -4.76
N LYS A 259 7.93 13.78 -3.62
CA LYS A 259 8.63 12.64 -3.03
C LYS A 259 8.56 11.42 -3.95
N MET A 260 7.37 11.04 -4.43
CA MET A 260 7.18 9.90 -5.33
C MET A 260 8.03 10.03 -6.60
N LEU A 261 7.99 11.19 -7.27
CA LEU A 261 8.76 11.44 -8.49
C LEU A 261 10.27 11.52 -8.22
N TYR A 262 10.67 12.02 -7.06
CA TYR A 262 12.07 11.99 -6.64
C TYR A 262 12.56 10.56 -6.44
N THR A 263 11.78 9.71 -5.76
CA THR A 263 12.09 8.29 -5.58
C THR A 263 12.15 7.55 -6.91
N TYR A 264 11.35 7.96 -7.89
CA TYR A 264 11.37 7.45 -9.27
C TYR A 264 12.57 7.91 -10.12
N SER A 265 13.16 9.06 -9.79
CA SER A 265 14.25 9.63 -10.58
C SER A 265 15.45 8.70 -10.88
N PRO A 266 15.86 7.75 -10.00
CA PRO A 266 16.96 6.82 -10.28
C PRO A 266 16.63 5.75 -11.34
N SER A 267 15.34 5.45 -11.60
CA SER A 267 14.91 4.51 -12.64
C SER A 267 15.11 5.06 -14.05
N ILE A 268 15.38 6.36 -14.19
CA ILE A 268 15.65 7.00 -15.48
C ILE A 268 17.15 6.91 -15.78
N ASP A 269 17.51 6.28 -16.91
CA ASP A 269 18.89 6.01 -17.36
C ASP A 269 19.88 7.18 -17.23
N ASN A 270 19.39 8.42 -17.30
CA ASN A 270 20.22 9.61 -17.15
C ASN A 270 19.88 10.34 -15.83
N PRO A 271 20.82 10.38 -14.86
CA PRO A 271 20.59 11.01 -13.56
C PRO A 271 20.22 12.49 -13.63
N LYS A 272 20.69 13.24 -14.64
CA LYS A 272 20.30 14.64 -14.84
C LYS A 272 18.86 14.75 -15.33
N LYS A 273 18.43 13.83 -16.19
CA LYS A 273 17.03 13.73 -16.64
C LYS A 273 16.13 13.41 -15.45
N GLY A 274 16.49 12.40 -14.66
CA GLY A 274 15.74 12.01 -13.45
C GLY A 274 15.50 13.18 -12.50
N LYS A 275 16.57 13.89 -12.10
CA LYS A 275 16.46 15.06 -11.21
C LYS A 275 15.61 16.21 -11.79
N ASN A 276 15.45 16.27 -13.11
CA ASN A 276 14.68 17.29 -13.81
C ASN A 276 13.24 16.84 -14.15
N LEU A 277 12.83 15.62 -13.80
CA LEU A 277 11.54 15.05 -14.21
C LEU A 277 10.36 15.92 -13.75
N LEU A 278 10.32 16.28 -12.47
CA LEU A 278 9.24 17.12 -11.91
C LEU A 278 9.15 18.46 -12.64
N HIS A 279 10.29 19.12 -12.84
CA HIS A 279 10.35 20.41 -13.53
C HIS A 279 9.90 20.31 -15.00
N LYS A 280 10.31 19.24 -15.70
CA LYS A 280 9.84 18.95 -17.07
C LYS A 280 8.33 18.75 -17.13
N LEU A 281 7.77 17.90 -16.24
CA LEU A 281 6.33 17.65 -16.15
C LEU A 281 5.53 18.96 -15.96
N LEU A 282 6.02 19.87 -15.11
CA LEU A 282 5.40 21.16 -14.87
C LEU A 282 5.49 22.10 -16.08
N LEU A 283 6.67 22.26 -16.69
CA LEU A 283 6.86 23.13 -17.86
C LEU A 283 6.04 22.68 -19.08
N GLU A 284 5.87 21.37 -19.22
CA GLU A 284 5.08 20.77 -20.31
C GLU A 284 3.59 20.65 -19.98
N LYS A 285 3.16 21.15 -18.80
CA LYS A 285 1.77 21.08 -18.33
C LYS A 285 1.22 19.64 -18.31
N ARG A 286 2.08 18.68 -17.96
CA ARG A 286 1.76 17.24 -17.83
C ARG A 286 1.56 16.80 -16.39
N LEU A 287 1.56 17.70 -15.41
CA LEU A 287 1.24 17.39 -14.02
C LEU A 287 0.19 18.38 -13.55
N ILE A 288 -0.96 17.84 -13.16
CA ILE A 288 -2.16 18.58 -12.80
C ILE A 288 -2.59 18.13 -11.41
N ILE A 289 -2.95 19.09 -10.56
CA ILE A 289 -3.55 18.85 -9.24
C ILE A 289 -4.88 19.60 -9.24
N GLU A 290 -5.98 18.89 -9.05
CA GLU A 290 -7.33 19.48 -9.19
C GLU A 290 -8.31 18.95 -8.13
N GLU A 291 -9.16 19.86 -7.65
CA GLU A 291 -10.27 19.49 -6.77
C GLU A 291 -11.41 18.91 -7.60
N ILE A 292 -11.83 17.69 -7.28
CA ILE A 292 -13.05 17.12 -7.87
C ILE A 292 -14.29 17.61 -7.13
N ARG A 293 -15.20 18.22 -7.89
CA ARG A 293 -16.43 18.82 -7.37
C ARG A 293 -17.53 17.75 -7.25
#